data_AF-A0A6H9I2P3-F1
#
_entry.id   AF-A0A6H9I2P3-F1
#
_cell.length_a   1.000
_cell.length_b   1.000
_cell.length_c   1.000
_cell.angle_alpha   90.00
_cell.angle_beta   90.00
_cell.angle_gamma   90.00
#
_symmetry.space_group_name_H-M   'P 1'
#
loop_
_entity.id
_entity.type
_entity.pdbx_description
1 polymer ?
#
loop_
_entity_poly.entity_id
_entity_poly.type
_entity_poly.pdbx_seq_one_letter_code
_entity_poly.pdbx_strand_id
1 'polypeptide(L)'
;MSQARHTVLRGAGTRGAGLSGALAGRLRAIRFAAVVVVTALSPSAWTRDARLLAARQLHFSAWLPLPGFTLAFAVLGFVLVRIVIGTAQAYGLAHYALELTVRVLALELIPLFAALFVGLRSGATTAAEVALMHADGGFERLARAGRDPLPAELVPRALGSLVAVMLLALSNGVVTLALAYLELYGLSPWAVGSFVRITGHVFDPLIVAGFLIRTILFGLAVGAIPITAALGIGRDRAQVPHAVRRAMVRLGAALVLIELVFLAVTYA
;
A
#
# COMPACT_ATOMS: atom_id res chain seq x y z
N MET A 1 52.59 4.09 17.31
CA MET A 1 51.36 4.91 17.19
C MET A 1 50.95 5.20 15.73
N SER A 2 51.14 4.27 14.77
CA SER A 2 50.87 4.52 13.33
C SER A 2 49.67 3.75 12.75
N GLN A 3 49.11 2.76 13.47
CA GLN A 3 48.00 1.93 12.96
C GLN A 3 46.59 2.52 13.17
N ALA A 4 46.42 3.51 14.04
CA ALA A 4 45.08 4.01 14.40
C ALA A 4 44.46 4.99 13.37
N ARG A 5 45.26 5.54 12.45
CA ARG A 5 44.78 6.53 11.46
C ARG A 5 44.15 5.93 10.20
N HIS A 6 44.40 4.65 9.90
CA HIS A 6 43.85 4.00 8.69
C HIS A 6 42.39 3.50 8.85
N THR A 7 41.89 3.36 10.08
CA THR A 7 40.54 2.82 10.34
C THR A 7 39.44 3.87 10.19
N VAL A 8 39.75 5.15 10.42
CA VAL A 8 38.77 6.25 10.36
C VAL A 8 38.40 6.63 8.92
N LEU A 9 39.33 6.52 7.97
CA LEU A 9 39.08 6.85 6.56
C LEU A 9 38.29 5.77 5.79
N ARG A 10 38.26 4.51 6.28
CA ARG A 10 37.40 3.45 5.71
C ARG A 10 35.92 3.56 6.13
N GLY A 11 35.61 4.26 7.22
CA GLY A 11 34.24 4.44 7.72
C GLY A 11 33.43 5.52 7.00
N ALA A 12 34.09 6.47 6.31
CA ALA A 12 33.44 7.56 5.60
C ALA A 12 32.98 7.16 4.17
N GLY A 13 33.77 6.33 3.47
CA GLY A 13 33.46 5.90 2.10
C GLY A 13 32.28 4.92 2.00
N THR A 14 32.02 4.12 3.03
CA THR A 14 30.92 3.14 3.07
C THR A 14 29.56 3.80 3.34
N ARG A 15 29.52 4.90 4.09
CA ARG A 15 28.30 5.69 4.34
C ARG A 15 27.83 6.44 3.08
N GLY A 16 28.77 7.01 2.30
CA GLY A 16 28.46 7.67 1.03
C GLY A 16 27.93 6.71 -0.05
N ALA A 17 28.52 5.52 -0.16
CA ALA A 17 28.06 4.47 -1.07
C ALA A 17 26.71 3.85 -0.65
N GLY A 18 26.44 3.76 0.65
CA GLY A 18 25.17 3.28 1.18
C GLY A 18 24.00 4.23 0.90
N LEU A 19 24.22 5.54 1.08
CA LEU A 19 23.21 6.57 0.82
C LEU A 19 22.89 6.72 -0.68
N SER A 20 23.91 6.72 -1.55
CA SER A 20 23.71 6.76 -3.00
C SER A 20 22.98 5.50 -3.51
N GLY A 21 23.31 4.33 -2.97
CA GLY A 21 22.60 3.08 -3.28
C GLY A 21 21.13 3.06 -2.80
N ALA A 22 20.83 3.71 -1.67
CA ALA A 22 19.47 3.86 -1.17
C ALA A 22 18.64 4.81 -2.05
N LEU A 23 19.20 5.96 -2.42
CA LEU A 23 18.60 6.93 -3.33
C LEU A 23 18.33 6.33 -4.71
N ALA A 24 19.31 5.63 -5.29
CA ALA A 24 19.15 4.95 -6.56
C ALA A 24 18.03 3.89 -6.52
N GLY A 25 17.89 3.19 -5.39
CA GLY A 25 16.78 2.24 -5.17
C GLY A 25 15.41 2.92 -5.16
N ARG A 26 15.29 4.06 -4.47
CA ARG A 26 14.04 4.86 -4.44
C ARG A 26 13.69 5.40 -5.82
N LEU A 27 14.66 5.95 -6.55
CA LEU A 27 14.46 6.46 -7.91
C LEU A 27 14.00 5.37 -8.87
N ARG A 28 14.52 4.15 -8.75
CA ARG A 28 14.03 3.00 -9.53
C ARG A 28 12.58 2.66 -9.22
N ALA A 29 12.19 2.64 -7.94
CA ALA A 29 10.79 2.41 -7.54
C ALA A 29 9.86 3.49 -8.09
N ILE A 30 10.25 4.77 -8.00
CA ILE A 30 9.47 5.90 -8.55
C ILE A 30 9.33 5.79 -10.07
N ARG A 31 10.44 5.54 -10.78
CA ARG A 31 10.41 5.36 -12.24
C ARG A 31 9.51 4.20 -12.65
N PHE A 32 9.61 3.06 -11.94
CA PHE A 32 8.74 1.92 -12.21
C PHE A 32 7.27 2.23 -11.92
N ALA A 33 6.96 2.90 -10.82
CA ALA A 33 5.60 3.35 -10.53
C ALA A 33 5.05 4.29 -11.62
N ALA A 34 5.88 5.19 -12.16
CA ALA A 34 5.50 6.06 -13.27
C ALA A 34 5.20 5.24 -14.55
N VAL A 35 6.02 4.23 -14.87
CA VAL A 35 5.75 3.30 -15.97
C VAL A 35 4.41 2.59 -15.75
N VAL A 36 4.16 2.07 -14.54
CA VAL A 36 2.89 1.40 -14.20
C VAL A 36 1.69 2.31 -14.46
N VAL A 37 1.75 3.59 -14.06
CA VAL A 37 0.68 4.55 -14.29
C VAL A 37 0.50 4.83 -15.79
N VAL A 38 1.57 5.12 -16.51
CA VAL A 38 1.51 5.40 -17.96
C VAL A 38 0.97 4.20 -18.73
N THR A 39 1.43 2.99 -18.40
CA THR A 39 0.95 1.76 -19.02
C THR A 39 -0.51 1.46 -18.67
N ALA A 40 -0.94 1.71 -17.43
CA ALA A 40 -2.34 1.55 -17.04
C ALA A 40 -3.27 2.45 -17.85
N LEU A 41 -2.83 3.68 -18.12
CA LEU A 41 -3.57 4.68 -18.90
C LEU A 41 -3.44 4.49 -20.43
N SER A 42 -2.60 3.56 -20.89
CA SER A 42 -2.37 3.29 -22.31
C SER A 42 -3.09 2.01 -22.76
N PRO A 43 -4.23 2.09 -23.47
CA PRO A 43 -5.02 0.91 -23.85
C PRO A 43 -4.26 -0.07 -24.75
N SER A 44 -3.32 0.44 -25.57
CA SER A 44 -2.53 -0.37 -26.51
C SER A 44 -1.50 -1.26 -25.82
N ALA A 45 -1.16 -0.99 -24.56
CA ALA A 45 -0.23 -1.80 -23.80
C ALA A 45 -0.87 -3.03 -23.13
N TRP A 46 -2.20 -3.12 -23.12
CA TRP A 46 -2.94 -4.20 -22.48
C TRP A 46 -3.16 -5.40 -23.40
N THR A 47 -2.19 -6.32 -23.41
CA THR A 47 -2.34 -7.62 -24.07
C THR A 47 -3.30 -8.54 -23.27
N ARG A 48 -3.82 -9.59 -23.93
CA ARG A 48 -4.69 -10.59 -23.26
C ARG A 48 -3.97 -11.24 -22.06
N ASP A 49 -2.70 -11.58 -22.24
CA ASP A 49 -1.87 -12.22 -21.20
C ASP A 49 -1.69 -11.28 -20.00
N ALA A 50 -1.38 -9.99 -20.25
CA ALA A 50 -1.24 -8.98 -19.20
C ALA A 50 -2.53 -8.78 -18.40
N ARG A 51 -3.69 -8.75 -19.08
CA ARG A 51 -5.00 -8.66 -18.42
C ARG A 51 -5.30 -9.87 -17.54
N LEU A 52 -5.00 -11.08 -18.02
CA LEU A 52 -5.21 -12.31 -17.25
C LEU A 52 -4.30 -12.35 -16.02
N LEU A 53 -3.04 -11.91 -16.14
CA LEU A 53 -2.12 -11.84 -15.01
C LEU A 53 -2.59 -10.82 -13.96
N ALA A 54 -3.02 -9.62 -14.39
CA ALA A 54 -3.60 -8.62 -13.50
C ALA A 54 -4.84 -9.14 -12.77
N ALA A 55 -5.75 -9.83 -13.48
CA ALA A 55 -6.95 -10.42 -12.88
C ALA A 55 -6.63 -11.53 -11.87
N ARG A 56 -5.64 -12.38 -12.17
CA ARG A 56 -5.15 -13.39 -11.21
C ARG A 56 -4.55 -12.73 -9.96
N GLN A 57 -3.71 -11.73 -10.15
CA GLN A 57 -3.11 -10.98 -9.04
C GLN A 57 -4.19 -10.34 -8.17
N LEU A 58 -5.22 -9.75 -8.79
CA LEU A 58 -6.35 -9.16 -8.10
C LEU A 58 -7.15 -10.20 -7.30
N HIS A 59 -7.42 -11.35 -7.88
CA HIS A 59 -8.12 -12.44 -7.21
C HIS A 59 -7.36 -12.91 -5.95
N PHE A 60 -6.05 -13.14 -6.06
CA PHE A 60 -5.24 -13.60 -4.94
C PHE A 60 -4.97 -12.51 -3.88
N SER A 61 -4.84 -11.26 -4.30
CA SER A 61 -4.46 -10.15 -3.43
C SER A 61 -5.63 -9.44 -2.77
N ALA A 62 -6.80 -9.45 -3.42
CA ALA A 62 -8.00 -8.79 -2.91
C ALA A 62 -9.10 -9.79 -2.59
N TRP A 63 -9.61 -10.50 -3.59
CA TRP A 63 -10.84 -11.27 -3.47
C TRP A 63 -10.74 -12.41 -2.44
N LEU A 64 -9.70 -13.23 -2.55
CA LEU A 64 -9.49 -14.36 -1.65
C LEU A 64 -9.30 -13.93 -0.17
N PRO A 65 -8.47 -12.92 0.17
CA PRO A 65 -8.35 -12.47 1.54
C PRO A 65 -9.48 -11.56 2.02
N LEU A 66 -10.34 -11.05 1.13
CA LEU A 66 -11.36 -10.04 1.46
C LEU A 66 -12.20 -10.42 2.69
N PRO A 67 -12.78 -11.62 2.82
CA PRO A 67 -13.64 -11.93 3.97
C PRO A 67 -12.87 -11.92 5.29
N GLY A 68 -11.65 -12.46 5.30
CA GLY A 68 -10.81 -12.53 6.50
C GLY A 68 -10.29 -11.15 6.90
N PHE A 69 -9.85 -10.35 5.92
CA PHE A 69 -9.43 -8.97 6.16
C PHE A 69 -10.61 -8.13 6.66
N THR A 70 -11.77 -8.24 6.02
CA THR A 70 -12.97 -7.51 6.42
C THR A 70 -13.47 -7.91 7.79
N LEU A 71 -13.44 -9.19 8.15
CA LEU A 71 -13.79 -9.63 9.50
C LEU A 71 -12.81 -9.06 10.55
N ALA A 72 -11.50 -9.18 10.31
CA ALA A 72 -10.49 -8.65 11.22
C ALA A 72 -10.63 -7.13 11.39
N PHE A 73 -10.84 -6.42 10.27
CA PHE A 73 -11.02 -4.97 10.29
C PHE A 73 -12.36 -4.57 10.88
N ALA A 74 -13.43 -5.36 10.71
CA ALA A 74 -14.71 -5.10 11.36
C ALA A 74 -14.59 -5.22 12.89
N VAL A 75 -13.89 -6.23 13.39
CA VAL A 75 -13.64 -6.38 14.84
C VAL A 75 -12.79 -5.22 15.37
N LEU A 76 -11.66 -4.94 14.71
CA LEU A 76 -10.78 -3.82 15.08
C LEU A 76 -11.53 -2.49 15.03
N GLY A 77 -12.24 -2.24 13.94
CA GLY A 77 -13.02 -1.04 13.69
C GLY A 77 -14.13 -0.88 14.72
N PHE A 78 -14.87 -1.94 15.03
CA PHE A 78 -15.90 -1.91 16.08
C PHE A 78 -15.32 -1.52 17.45
N VAL A 79 -14.19 -2.13 17.84
CA VAL A 79 -13.50 -1.78 19.10
C VAL A 79 -13.07 -0.32 19.09
N LEU A 80 -12.48 0.17 18.00
CA LEU A 80 -12.02 1.56 17.89
C LEU A 80 -13.19 2.55 17.90
N VAL A 81 -14.26 2.27 17.16
CA VAL A 81 -15.51 3.06 17.16
C VAL A 81 -16.05 3.17 18.60
N ARG A 82 -16.15 2.05 19.33
CA ARG A 82 -16.59 2.04 20.73
C ARG A 82 -15.69 2.87 21.65
N ILE A 83 -14.38 2.74 21.51
CA ILE A 83 -13.42 3.53 22.29
C ILE A 83 -13.61 5.03 22.02
N VAL A 84 -13.68 5.43 20.75
CA VAL A 84 -13.81 6.84 20.36
C VAL A 84 -15.13 7.42 20.89
N ILE A 85 -16.25 6.72 20.70
CA ILE A 85 -17.57 7.20 21.14
C ILE A 85 -17.66 7.25 22.66
N GLY A 86 -17.27 6.19 23.35
CA GLY A 86 -17.31 6.14 24.81
C GLY A 86 -16.44 7.23 25.44
N THR A 87 -15.25 7.46 24.86
CA THR A 87 -14.36 8.54 25.30
C THR A 87 -14.97 9.90 25.04
N ALA A 88 -15.48 10.16 23.82
CA ALA A 88 -16.10 11.43 23.49
C ALA A 88 -17.32 11.75 24.39
N GLN A 89 -18.12 10.74 24.74
CA GLN A 89 -19.24 10.91 25.69
C GLN A 89 -18.75 11.26 27.09
N ALA A 90 -17.71 10.58 27.59
CA ALA A 90 -17.14 10.84 28.91
C ALA A 90 -16.60 12.28 29.06
N TYR A 91 -16.11 12.88 27.96
CA TYR A 91 -15.63 14.27 27.93
C TYR A 91 -16.69 15.28 27.48
N GLY A 92 -17.95 14.88 27.27
CA GLY A 92 -19.01 15.78 26.79
C GLY A 92 -18.88 16.23 25.32
N LEU A 93 -18.02 15.57 24.54
CA LEU A 93 -17.69 15.84 23.14
C LEU A 93 -18.42 14.91 22.16
N ALA A 94 -19.56 14.34 22.56
CA ALA A 94 -20.31 13.36 21.77
C ALA A 94 -20.62 13.83 20.32
N HIS A 95 -20.80 15.14 20.13
CA HIS A 95 -21.04 15.77 18.83
C HIS A 95 -19.88 15.59 17.84
N TYR A 96 -18.63 15.45 18.32
CA TYR A 96 -17.44 15.23 17.48
C TYR A 96 -17.08 13.75 17.31
N ALA A 97 -17.72 12.85 18.06
CA ALA A 97 -17.38 11.43 18.05
C ALA A 97 -17.49 10.81 16.66
N LEU A 98 -18.57 11.13 15.94
CA LEU A 98 -18.80 10.62 14.59
C LEU A 98 -17.75 11.17 13.61
N GLU A 99 -17.49 12.48 13.65
CA GLU A 99 -16.49 13.11 12.79
C GLU A 99 -15.09 12.53 13.01
N LEU A 100 -14.66 12.42 14.27
CA LEU A 100 -13.35 11.85 14.62
C LEU A 100 -13.26 10.39 14.19
N THR A 101 -14.32 9.61 14.38
CA THR A 101 -14.37 8.20 13.96
C THR A 101 -14.20 8.09 12.45
N VAL A 102 -14.96 8.86 11.67
CA VAL A 102 -14.87 8.81 10.21
C VAL A 102 -13.48 9.27 9.73
N ARG A 103 -12.96 10.39 10.26
CA ARG A 103 -11.63 10.89 9.87
C ARG A 103 -10.54 9.89 10.21
N VAL A 104 -10.34 9.60 11.49
CA VAL A 104 -9.20 8.79 11.95
C VAL A 104 -9.33 7.36 11.44
N LEU A 105 -10.50 6.74 11.57
CA LEU A 105 -10.64 5.33 11.24
C LEU A 105 -10.77 5.10 9.74
N ALA A 106 -11.69 5.81 9.08
CA ALA A 106 -12.00 5.54 7.67
C ALA A 106 -11.04 6.23 6.69
N LEU A 107 -10.63 7.47 6.95
CA LEU A 107 -9.80 8.24 6.03
C LEU A 107 -8.29 8.05 6.25
N GLU A 108 -7.85 7.82 7.49
CA GLU A 108 -6.43 7.62 7.81
C GLU A 108 -6.07 6.12 7.93
N LEU A 109 -6.67 5.41 8.89
CA LEU A 109 -6.22 4.07 9.27
C LEU A 109 -6.52 2.99 8.23
N ILE A 110 -7.73 2.96 7.65
CA ILE A 110 -8.13 1.91 6.70
C ILE A 110 -7.17 1.77 5.51
N PRO A 111 -6.85 2.85 4.75
CA PRO A 111 -5.93 2.74 3.62
C PRO A 111 -4.55 2.22 4.02
N LEU A 112 -4.03 2.67 5.16
CA LEU A 112 -2.73 2.22 5.67
C LEU A 112 -2.76 0.72 6.02
N PHE A 113 -3.78 0.26 6.74
CA PHE A 113 -3.92 -1.16 7.09
C PHE A 113 -4.15 -2.04 5.87
N ALA A 114 -4.95 -1.59 4.89
CA ALA A 114 -5.14 -2.29 3.63
C ALA A 114 -3.80 -2.44 2.87
N ALA A 115 -3.02 -1.36 2.79
CA ALA A 115 -1.70 -1.37 2.15
C ALA A 115 -0.70 -2.27 2.87
N LEU A 116 -0.66 -2.23 4.20
CA LEU A 116 0.16 -3.11 5.02
C LEU A 116 -0.21 -4.58 4.81
N PHE A 117 -1.50 -4.90 4.82
CA PHE A 117 -1.99 -6.26 4.64
C PHE A 117 -1.63 -6.82 3.26
N VAL A 118 -1.92 -6.09 2.18
CA VAL A 118 -1.56 -6.50 0.81
C VAL A 118 -0.04 -6.59 0.65
N GLY A 119 0.70 -5.63 1.22
CA GLY A 119 2.16 -5.61 1.21
C GLY A 119 2.78 -6.84 1.86
N LEU A 120 2.34 -7.19 3.07
CA LEU A 120 2.87 -8.31 3.83
C LEU A 120 2.50 -9.66 3.21
N ARG A 121 1.28 -9.80 2.67
CA ARG A 121 0.80 -11.06 2.09
C ARG A 121 1.26 -11.22 0.64
N SER A 122 0.75 -10.35 -0.24
CA SER A 122 0.98 -10.42 -1.68
C SER A 122 2.31 -9.79 -2.07
N GLY A 123 2.68 -8.65 -1.48
CA GLY A 123 3.94 -7.98 -1.80
C GLY A 123 5.17 -8.84 -1.48
N ALA A 124 5.18 -9.54 -0.34
CA ALA A 124 6.25 -10.48 0.01
C ALA A 124 6.35 -11.64 -0.99
N THR A 125 5.20 -12.21 -1.37
CA THR A 125 5.13 -13.30 -2.36
C THR A 125 5.60 -12.83 -3.74
N THR A 126 5.15 -11.66 -4.19
CA THR A 126 5.58 -11.04 -5.45
C THR A 126 7.08 -10.73 -5.43
N ALA A 127 7.65 -10.26 -4.32
CA ALA A 127 9.11 -10.08 -4.21
C ALA A 127 9.86 -11.41 -4.41
N ALA A 128 9.38 -12.49 -3.79
CA ALA A 128 10.01 -13.79 -3.90
C ALA A 128 9.94 -14.35 -5.33
N GLU A 129 8.77 -14.30 -5.96
CA GLU A 129 8.56 -14.76 -7.34
C GLU A 129 9.41 -13.98 -8.34
N VAL A 130 9.44 -12.66 -8.25
CA VAL A 130 10.24 -11.80 -9.14
C VAL A 130 11.73 -12.03 -8.91
N ALA A 131 12.16 -12.22 -7.66
CA ALA A 131 13.55 -12.49 -7.33
C ALA A 131 14.00 -13.86 -7.85
N LEU A 132 13.16 -14.90 -7.73
CA LEU A 132 13.42 -16.22 -8.29
C LEU A 132 13.47 -16.17 -9.82
N MET A 133 12.52 -15.49 -10.45
CA MET A 133 12.50 -15.32 -11.91
C MET A 133 13.75 -14.58 -12.39
N HIS A 134 14.23 -13.58 -11.65
CA HIS A 134 15.47 -12.88 -11.95
C HIS A 134 16.70 -13.79 -11.81
N ALA A 135 16.79 -14.52 -10.69
CA ALA A 135 17.90 -15.44 -10.42
C ALA A 135 17.98 -16.56 -11.46
N ASP A 136 16.84 -17.04 -11.94
CA ASP A 136 16.74 -18.12 -12.92
C ASP A 136 16.94 -17.66 -14.36
N GLY A 137 17.14 -16.36 -14.61
CA GLY A 137 17.25 -15.82 -15.96
C GLY A 137 15.94 -15.84 -16.76
N GLY A 138 14.80 -15.80 -16.07
CA GLY A 138 13.47 -15.86 -16.67
C GLY A 138 13.13 -14.65 -17.53
N PHE A 139 13.61 -13.46 -17.16
CA PHE A 139 13.41 -12.24 -17.95
C PHE A 139 14.16 -12.28 -19.28
N GLU A 140 15.35 -12.86 -19.30
CA GLU A 140 16.16 -13.00 -20.51
C GLU A 140 15.56 -14.05 -21.44
N ARG A 141 14.98 -15.13 -20.90
CA ARG A 141 14.21 -16.10 -21.69
C ARG A 141 13.02 -15.43 -22.37
N LEU A 142 12.30 -14.58 -21.64
CA LEU A 142 11.14 -13.87 -22.16
C LEU A 142 11.54 -12.83 -23.23
N ALA A 143 12.61 -12.08 -22.98
CA ALA A 143 13.18 -11.14 -23.95
C ALA A 143 13.65 -11.86 -25.23
N ARG A 144 14.29 -13.03 -25.11
CA ARG A 144 14.68 -13.86 -26.26
C ARG A 144 13.49 -14.39 -27.06
N ALA A 145 12.32 -14.54 -26.44
CA ALA A 145 11.07 -14.88 -27.11
C ALA A 145 10.37 -13.66 -27.74
N GLY A 146 11.03 -12.49 -27.79
CA GLY A 146 10.49 -11.26 -28.38
C GLY A 146 9.45 -10.53 -27.51
N ARG A 147 9.32 -10.89 -26.23
CA ARG A 147 8.39 -10.26 -25.28
C ARG A 147 9.14 -9.43 -24.26
N ASP A 148 8.82 -8.14 -24.16
CA ASP A 148 9.38 -7.26 -23.12
C ASP A 148 8.86 -7.70 -21.74
N PRO A 149 9.74 -8.06 -20.78
CA PRO A 149 9.33 -8.49 -19.44
C PRO A 149 8.57 -7.45 -18.62
N LEU A 150 8.84 -6.16 -18.85
CA LEU A 150 8.22 -5.08 -18.09
C LEU A 150 6.69 -5.05 -18.23
N PRO A 151 6.13 -4.82 -19.43
CA PRO A 151 4.69 -4.79 -19.65
C PRO A 151 4.04 -6.18 -19.55
N ALA A 152 4.77 -7.25 -19.86
CA ALA A 152 4.22 -8.61 -19.87
C ALA A 152 4.01 -9.18 -18.46
N GLU A 153 4.94 -8.92 -17.54
CA GLU A 153 4.99 -9.63 -16.24
C GLU A 153 4.93 -8.67 -15.05
N LEU A 154 5.70 -7.58 -15.08
CA LEU A 154 5.90 -6.72 -13.90
C LEU A 154 4.76 -5.72 -13.71
N VAL A 155 4.34 -5.04 -14.77
CA VAL A 155 3.25 -4.04 -14.71
C VAL A 155 1.92 -4.66 -14.25
N PRO A 156 1.46 -5.82 -14.76
CA PRO A 156 0.21 -6.43 -14.33
C PRO A 156 0.19 -6.80 -12.84
N ARG A 157 1.33 -7.27 -12.30
CA ARG A 157 1.49 -7.59 -10.86
C ARG A 157 1.39 -6.34 -9.99
N ALA A 158 2.03 -5.24 -10.42
CA ALA A 158 1.95 -3.96 -9.72
C ALA A 158 0.52 -3.40 -9.73
N LEU A 159 -0.16 -3.46 -10.88
CA LEU A 159 -1.54 -2.99 -11.02
C LEU A 159 -2.52 -3.84 -10.23
N GLY A 160 -2.39 -5.17 -10.26
CA GLY A 160 -3.22 -6.04 -9.45
C GLY A 160 -3.10 -5.75 -7.95
N SER A 161 -1.89 -5.40 -7.49
CA SER A 161 -1.65 -4.99 -6.10
C SER A 161 -2.23 -3.61 -5.78
N LEU A 162 -2.12 -2.65 -6.70
CA LEU A 162 -2.72 -1.32 -6.57
C LEU A 162 -4.24 -1.41 -6.42
N VAL A 163 -4.89 -2.12 -7.35
CA VAL A 163 -6.35 -2.28 -7.35
C VAL A 163 -6.78 -3.06 -6.11
N ALA A 164 -6.00 -4.05 -5.65
CA ALA A 164 -6.29 -4.77 -4.42
C ALA A 164 -6.32 -3.86 -3.19
N VAL A 165 -5.34 -2.97 -3.03
CA VAL A 165 -5.31 -1.99 -1.94
C VAL A 165 -6.53 -1.07 -2.01
N MET A 166 -6.87 -0.57 -3.20
CA MET A 166 -8.06 0.28 -3.37
C MET A 166 -9.35 -0.46 -3.00
N LEU A 167 -9.55 -1.68 -3.49
CA LEU A 167 -10.76 -2.45 -3.21
C LEU A 167 -10.89 -2.77 -1.72
N LEU A 168 -9.81 -3.19 -1.06
CA LEU A 168 -9.81 -3.49 0.37
C LEU A 168 -10.08 -2.23 1.20
N ALA A 169 -9.45 -1.11 0.86
CA ALA A 169 -9.66 0.16 1.56
C ALA A 169 -11.11 0.67 1.39
N LEU A 170 -11.63 0.72 0.17
CA LEU A 170 -12.98 1.23 -0.11
C LEU A 170 -14.06 0.33 0.51
N SER A 171 -13.96 -0.98 0.35
CA SER A 171 -14.93 -1.91 0.94
C SER A 171 -14.94 -1.86 2.46
N ASN A 172 -13.77 -1.77 3.10
CA ASN A 172 -13.68 -1.69 4.56
C ASN A 172 -14.05 -0.30 5.09
N GLY A 173 -13.88 0.76 4.29
CA GLY A 173 -14.45 2.06 4.56
C GLY A 173 -15.96 2.00 4.73
N VAL A 174 -16.65 1.32 3.80
CA VAL A 174 -18.11 1.12 3.88
C VAL A 174 -18.50 0.32 5.12
N VAL A 175 -17.79 -0.78 5.42
CA VAL A 175 -18.04 -1.59 6.63
C VAL A 175 -17.86 -0.75 7.89
N THR A 176 -16.81 0.07 7.94
CA THR A 176 -16.53 0.95 9.09
C THR A 176 -17.61 2.00 9.28
N LEU A 177 -18.10 2.61 8.20
CA LEU A 177 -19.23 3.54 8.25
C LEU A 177 -20.51 2.84 8.75
N ALA A 178 -20.77 1.61 8.31
CA ALA A 178 -21.89 0.82 8.78
C ALA A 178 -21.80 0.49 10.28
N LEU A 179 -20.59 0.15 10.77
CA LEU A 179 -20.35 -0.09 12.20
C LEU A 179 -20.52 1.19 13.02
N ALA A 180 -20.02 2.33 12.54
CA ALA A 180 -20.21 3.63 13.19
C ALA A 180 -21.70 4.00 13.26
N TYR A 181 -22.45 3.76 12.19
CA TYR A 181 -23.90 3.95 12.18
C TYR A 181 -24.59 3.10 13.24
N LEU A 182 -24.30 1.79 13.24
CA LEU A 182 -24.90 0.83 14.15
C LEU A 182 -24.60 1.18 15.61
N GLU A 183 -23.39 1.65 15.90
CA GLU A 183 -22.99 2.00 17.26
C GLU A 183 -23.66 3.30 17.76
N LEU A 184 -23.81 4.31 16.90
CA LEU A 184 -24.45 5.58 17.31
C LEU A 184 -25.98 5.49 17.35
N TYR A 185 -26.58 4.83 16.37
CA TYR A 185 -28.02 4.92 16.10
C TYR A 185 -28.74 3.57 16.21
N GLY A 186 -28.02 2.47 16.45
CA GLY A 186 -28.58 1.13 16.44
C GLY A 186 -29.16 0.76 15.07
N LEU A 187 -30.31 0.09 15.08
CA LEU A 187 -31.04 -0.30 13.87
C LEU A 187 -32.09 0.73 13.42
N SER A 188 -32.10 1.94 14.01
CA SER A 188 -33.10 2.95 13.68
C SER A 188 -32.92 3.44 12.25
N PRO A 189 -33.90 3.31 11.33
CA PRO A 189 -33.76 3.78 9.95
C PRO A 189 -33.88 5.30 9.80
N TRP A 190 -34.48 5.97 10.78
CA TRP A 190 -34.78 7.41 10.74
C TRP A 190 -33.52 8.28 10.87
N ALA A 191 -32.42 7.71 11.38
CA ALA A 191 -31.16 8.41 11.57
C ALA A 191 -30.27 8.46 10.32
N VAL A 192 -30.59 7.72 9.25
CA VAL A 192 -29.78 7.67 8.01
C VAL A 192 -29.54 9.06 7.44
N GLY A 193 -30.58 9.89 7.37
CA GLY A 193 -30.47 11.25 6.85
C GLY A 193 -29.54 12.16 7.68
N SER A 194 -29.52 11.99 9.00
CA SER A 194 -28.61 12.73 9.89
C SER A 194 -27.17 12.24 9.73
N PHE A 195 -26.98 10.92 9.75
CA PHE A 195 -25.66 10.30 9.60
C PHE A 195 -25.01 10.65 8.26
N VAL A 196 -25.73 10.52 7.15
CA VAL A 196 -25.21 10.84 5.81
C VAL A 196 -24.86 12.32 5.69
N ARG A 197 -25.63 13.21 6.31
CA ARG A 197 -25.33 14.66 6.30
C ARG A 197 -24.04 14.97 7.05
N ILE A 198 -23.89 14.47 8.28
CA ILE A 198 -22.69 14.70 9.10
C ILE A 198 -21.46 14.08 8.41
N THR A 199 -21.59 12.83 7.97
CA THR A 199 -20.54 12.12 7.26
C THR A 199 -20.18 12.83 5.96
N GLY A 200 -21.16 13.34 5.21
CA GLY A 200 -20.94 14.11 3.99
C GLY A 200 -20.13 15.39 4.19
N HIS A 201 -20.24 16.06 5.33
CA HIS A 201 -19.37 17.18 5.68
C HIS A 201 -17.92 16.76 5.94
N VAL A 202 -17.70 15.55 6.43
CA VAL A 202 -16.34 14.99 6.62
C VAL A 202 -15.69 14.61 5.28
N PHE A 203 -16.49 14.07 4.35
CA PHE A 203 -16.07 13.74 2.99
C PHE A 203 -16.16 14.94 2.04
N ASP A 204 -15.57 16.07 2.43
CA ASP A 204 -15.37 17.21 1.54
C ASP A 204 -14.62 16.79 0.26
N PRO A 205 -14.91 17.36 -0.92
CA PRO A 205 -14.26 16.97 -2.18
C PRO A 205 -12.74 16.97 -2.13
N LEU A 206 -12.12 17.91 -1.39
CA LEU A 206 -10.66 17.95 -1.24
C LEU A 206 -10.15 16.79 -0.39
N ILE A 207 -10.85 16.45 0.69
CA ILE A 207 -10.53 15.33 1.57
C ILE A 207 -10.68 14.00 0.82
N VAL A 208 -11.75 13.85 0.03
CA VAL A 208 -11.96 12.68 -0.84
C VAL A 208 -10.84 12.56 -1.87
N ALA A 209 -10.45 13.66 -2.52
CA ALA A 209 -9.34 13.66 -3.46
C ALA A 209 -8.02 13.26 -2.77
N GLY A 210 -7.72 13.82 -1.59
CA GLY A 210 -6.57 13.45 -0.78
C GLY A 210 -6.56 11.97 -0.42
N PHE A 211 -7.68 11.44 0.05
CA PHE A 211 -7.87 10.03 0.36
C PHE A 211 -7.63 9.12 -0.85
N LEU A 212 -8.18 9.45 -2.02
CA LEU A 212 -8.00 8.67 -3.24
C LEU A 212 -6.53 8.70 -3.69
N ILE A 213 -5.90 9.88 -3.71
CA ILE A 213 -4.49 10.02 -4.11
C ILE A 213 -3.59 9.23 -3.16
N ARG A 214 -3.77 9.38 -1.85
CA ARG A 214 -3.05 8.59 -0.83
C ARG A 214 -3.19 7.09 -1.10
N THR A 215 -4.43 6.62 -1.28
CA THR A 215 -4.71 5.19 -1.46
C THR A 215 -4.06 4.66 -2.73
N ILE A 216 -4.05 5.45 -3.81
CA ILE A 216 -3.33 5.14 -5.05
C ILE A 216 -1.82 5.07 -4.80
N LEU A 217 -1.25 6.03 -4.07
CA LEU A 217 0.18 6.04 -3.73
C LEU A 217 0.58 4.83 -2.88
N PHE A 218 -0.27 4.42 -1.94
CA PHE A 218 -0.09 3.16 -1.20
C PHE A 218 -0.13 1.95 -2.11
N GLY A 219 -1.13 1.85 -3.00
CA GLY A 219 -1.22 0.78 -3.98
C GLY A 219 0.00 0.70 -4.90
N LEU A 220 0.49 1.86 -5.38
CA LEU A 220 1.71 1.96 -6.18
C LEU A 220 2.94 1.54 -5.38
N ALA A 221 3.07 1.96 -4.12
CA ALA A 221 4.18 1.56 -3.26
C ALA A 221 4.20 0.04 -3.05
N VAL A 222 3.04 -0.56 -2.75
CA VAL A 222 2.86 -2.01 -2.57
C VAL A 222 3.19 -2.78 -3.85
N GLY A 223 2.83 -2.26 -5.02
CA GLY A 223 3.16 -2.89 -6.32
C GLY A 223 4.61 -2.71 -6.75
N ALA A 224 5.20 -1.53 -6.55
CA ALA A 224 6.49 -1.14 -7.13
C ALA A 224 7.69 -1.52 -6.25
N ILE A 225 7.60 -1.32 -4.94
CA ILE A 225 8.74 -1.50 -4.03
C ILE A 225 9.21 -2.97 -3.98
N PRO A 226 8.32 -3.98 -3.86
CA PRO A 226 8.74 -5.37 -3.85
C PRO A 226 9.43 -5.81 -5.14
N ILE A 227 8.88 -5.41 -6.29
CA ILE A 227 9.44 -5.70 -7.61
C ILE A 227 10.83 -5.09 -7.75
N THR A 228 10.98 -3.80 -7.46
CA THR A 228 12.27 -3.11 -7.63
C THR A 228 13.32 -3.54 -6.60
N ALA A 229 12.92 -4.01 -5.43
CA ALA A 229 13.81 -4.64 -4.48
C ALA A 229 14.31 -6.01 -4.97
N ALA A 230 13.43 -6.80 -5.59
CA ALA A 230 13.74 -8.09 -6.20
C ALA A 230 14.66 -7.98 -7.44
N LEU A 231 14.51 -6.92 -8.24
CA LEU A 231 15.42 -6.63 -9.36
C LEU A 231 16.77 -6.06 -8.92
N GLY A 232 16.93 -5.75 -7.63
CA GLY A 232 18.14 -5.13 -7.08
C GLY A 232 19.15 -6.11 -6.49
N ILE A 233 18.90 -7.42 -6.58
CA ILE A 233 19.83 -8.48 -6.13
C ILE A 233 20.60 -9.07 -7.32
N GLY A 234 21.68 -9.79 -7.04
CA GLY A 234 22.39 -10.56 -8.06
C GLY A 234 21.58 -11.77 -8.54
N ARG A 235 22.06 -12.44 -9.61
CA ARG A 235 21.46 -13.68 -10.14
C ARG A 235 21.82 -14.90 -9.29
N ASP A 236 21.41 -14.89 -8.03
CA ASP A 236 21.66 -15.96 -7.08
C ASP A 236 20.42 -16.20 -6.21
N ARG A 237 19.94 -17.44 -6.21
CA ARG A 237 18.77 -17.87 -5.43
C ARG A 237 18.97 -17.68 -3.93
N ALA A 238 20.21 -17.77 -3.44
CA ALA A 238 20.51 -17.56 -2.02
C ALA A 238 20.20 -16.13 -1.55
N GLN A 239 20.11 -15.16 -2.47
CA GLN A 239 19.79 -13.76 -2.15
C GLN A 239 18.29 -13.46 -2.10
N VAL A 240 17.43 -14.41 -2.52
CA VAL A 240 15.97 -14.21 -2.56
C VAL A 240 15.38 -13.84 -1.19
N PRO A 241 15.69 -14.53 -0.07
CA PRO A 241 15.17 -14.13 1.24
C PRO A 241 15.61 -12.72 1.66
N HIS A 242 16.83 -12.33 1.29
CA HIS A 242 17.33 -10.98 1.55
C HIS A 242 16.58 -9.91 0.73
N ALA A 243 16.22 -10.22 -0.52
CA ALA A 243 15.41 -9.34 -1.35
C ALA A 243 14.03 -9.10 -0.74
N VAL A 244 13.34 -10.17 -0.31
CA VAL A 244 12.01 -10.11 0.32
C VAL A 244 12.05 -9.27 1.60
N ARG A 245 13.00 -9.55 2.49
CA ARG A 245 13.16 -8.76 3.72
C ARG A 245 13.41 -7.28 3.43
N ARG A 246 14.30 -6.98 2.48
CA ARG A 246 14.62 -5.60 2.08
C ARG A 246 13.41 -4.90 1.45
N ALA A 247 12.60 -5.62 0.68
CA ALA A 247 11.34 -5.13 0.13
C ALA A 247 10.38 -4.70 1.24
N MET A 248 10.14 -5.58 2.22
CA MET A 248 9.16 -5.33 3.29
C MET A 248 9.55 -4.15 4.18
N VAL A 249 10.83 -4.04 4.55
CA VAL A 249 11.32 -2.88 5.34
C VAL A 249 11.15 -1.58 4.57
N ARG A 250 11.49 -1.57 3.27
CA ARG A 250 11.34 -0.39 2.42
C ARG A 250 9.89 -0.01 2.19
N LEU A 251 9.03 -1.01 2.03
CA LEU A 251 7.60 -0.81 1.86
C LEU A 251 7.01 -0.18 3.13
N GLY A 252 7.26 -0.75 4.31
CA GLY A 252 6.80 -0.18 5.57
C GLY A 252 7.26 1.27 5.77
N ALA A 253 8.53 1.56 5.51
CA ALA A 253 9.04 2.93 5.58
C ALA A 253 8.38 3.88 4.57
N ALA A 254 8.08 3.42 3.35
CA ALA A 254 7.40 4.23 2.35
C ALA A 254 5.93 4.48 2.71
N LEU A 255 5.22 3.48 3.23
CA LEU A 255 3.84 3.63 3.70
C LEU A 255 3.77 4.64 4.84
N VAL A 256 4.65 4.55 5.84
CA VAL A 256 4.71 5.53 6.93
C VAL A 256 5.04 6.93 6.41
N LEU A 257 5.99 7.06 5.47
CA LEU A 257 6.33 8.36 4.91
C LEU A 257 5.15 9.00 4.16
N ILE A 258 4.47 8.22 3.31
CA ILE A 258 3.28 8.69 2.59
C ILE A 258 2.21 9.11 3.60
N GLU A 259 1.98 8.31 4.63
CA GLU A 259 0.99 8.61 5.67
C GLU A 259 1.29 9.92 6.38
N LEU A 260 2.53 10.10 6.84
CA LEU A 260 2.98 11.31 7.54
C LEU A 260 2.89 12.55 6.67
N VAL A 261 3.23 12.46 5.39
CA VAL A 261 3.11 13.59 4.45
C VAL A 261 1.65 13.98 4.28
N PHE A 262 0.74 13.03 4.10
CA PHE A 262 -0.68 13.33 3.94
C PHE A 262 -1.29 13.86 5.24
N LEU A 263 -0.90 13.33 6.40
CA LEU A 263 -1.30 13.87 7.70
C LEU A 263 -0.82 15.33 7.84
N ALA A 264 0.45 15.59 7.54
CA ALA A 264 1.00 16.94 7.61
C ALA A 264 0.30 17.90 6.66
N VAL A 265 -0.04 17.49 5.43
CA VAL A 265 -0.74 18.35 4.47
C VAL A 265 -2.20 18.57 4.85
N THR A 266 -2.89 17.55 5.36
CA THR A 266 -4.32 17.63 5.67
C THR A 266 -4.60 18.42 6.95
N TYR A 267 -3.65 18.40 7.90
CA TYR A 267 -3.81 19.01 9.23
C TYR A 267 -2.78 20.12 9.52
N ALA A 268 -2.09 20.66 8.51
CA ALA A 268 -1.31 21.91 8.61
C ALA A 268 -2.23 23.13 8.50
#